data_AF-A0A8T4LV21-F1
#
_entry.id   AF-A0A8T4LV21-F1
#
_cell.length_a   1.000
_cell.length_b   1.000
_cell.length_c   1.000
_cell.angle_alpha   90.00
_cell.angle_beta   90.00
_cell.angle_gamma   90.00
#
_symmetry.space_group_name_H-M   'P 1'
#
loop_
_entity.id
_entity.type
_entity.pdbx_description
1 polymer ?
#
loop_
_entity_poly.entity_id
_entity_poly.type
_entity_poly.pdbx_seq_one_letter_code
_entity_poly.pdbx_strand_id
1 'polypeptide(L)'
;MAPIIKVSDEVLKGLDNLRVAYELERAEPTQRNEQNETSLNLEKDFIKLPSGIYVAKEKTLHGKNWFDSHKALQEQGKRMLIPLEFVEFLKYTRENFPEIYRDV
;
A
#
# COMPACT_ATOMS: atom_id res chain seq x y z
N MET A 1 21.47 -11.05 31.64
CA MET A 1 20.50 -10.87 30.54
C MET A 1 19.18 -11.48 31.00
N ALA A 2 18.10 -10.71 31.03
CA ALA A 2 16.79 -11.23 31.43
C ALA A 2 16.19 -12.08 30.28
N PRO A 3 15.47 -13.18 30.59
CA PRO A 3 14.85 -14.01 29.57
C PRO A 3 13.67 -13.31 28.90
N ILE A 4 13.57 -13.42 27.56
CA ILE A 4 12.45 -12.87 26.78
C ILE A 4 11.37 -13.96 26.67
N ILE A 5 10.14 -13.63 27.11
CA ILE A 5 9.00 -14.56 27.12
C ILE A 5 7.93 -14.03 26.17
N LYS A 6 7.55 -14.83 25.17
CA LYS A 6 6.46 -14.48 24.23
C LYS A 6 5.11 -14.83 24.87
N VAL A 7 4.20 -13.86 24.94
CA VAL A 7 2.87 -14.02 25.54
C VAL A 7 1.77 -13.51 24.59
N SER A 8 0.53 -13.96 24.79
CA SER A 8 -0.64 -13.57 23.99
C SER A 8 -1.27 -12.24 24.46
N ASP A 9 -2.08 -11.61 23.60
CA ASP A 9 -2.71 -10.31 23.88
C ASP A 9 -3.66 -10.31 25.09
N GLU A 10 -4.25 -11.46 25.41
CA GLU A 10 -5.09 -11.61 26.60
C GLU A 10 -4.28 -11.46 27.89
N VAL A 11 -3.04 -11.94 27.90
CA VAL A 11 -2.12 -11.82 29.04
C VAL A 11 -1.67 -10.37 29.21
N LEU A 12 -1.43 -9.65 28.11
CA LEU A 12 -1.08 -8.22 28.13
C LEU A 12 -2.20 -7.36 28.74
N LYS A 13 -3.46 -7.61 28.35
CA LYS A 13 -4.63 -6.94 28.96
C LYS A 13 -4.78 -7.25 30.45
N GLY A 14 -4.41 -8.48 30.87
CA GLY A 14 -4.35 -8.85 32.28
C GLY A 14 -3.32 -8.06 33.07
N LEU A 15 -2.12 -7.86 32.50
CA LEU A 15 -1.03 -7.08 33.11
C LEU A 15 -1.39 -5.59 33.25
N ASP A 16 -2.09 -5.03 32.26
CA ASP A 16 -2.60 -3.65 32.32
C ASP A 16 -3.56 -3.46 33.50
N ASN A 17 -4.50 -4.40 33.70
CA ASN A 17 -5.43 -4.38 34.82
C ASN A 17 -4.71 -4.48 36.17
N LEU A 18 -3.60 -5.22 36.22
CA LEU A 18 -2.76 -5.39 37.40
C LEU A 18 -1.75 -4.25 37.60
N ARG A 19 -1.73 -3.25 36.69
CA ARG A 19 -0.77 -2.12 36.69
C ARG A 19 0.70 -2.54 36.78
N VAL A 20 1.02 -3.70 36.24
CA VAL A 20 2.41 -4.16 36.17
C VAL A 20 3.05 -3.46 34.97
N ALA A 21 4.18 -2.77 35.19
CA ALA A 21 4.91 -2.15 34.10
C ALA A 21 5.64 -3.22 33.27
N TYR A 22 5.43 -3.20 31.95
CA TYR A 22 6.11 -4.07 31.01
C TYR A 22 6.59 -3.29 29.79
N GLU A 23 7.73 -3.70 29.24
CA GLU A 23 8.26 -3.13 28.00
C GLU A 23 7.76 -3.98 26.83
N LEU A 24 6.85 -3.41 26.04
CA LEU A 24 6.52 -3.95 24.73
C LEU A 24 7.67 -3.62 23.79
N GLU A 25 8.43 -4.63 23.37
CA GLU A 25 9.14 -4.55 22.10
C GLU A 25 8.07 -4.43 21.01
N ARG A 26 7.66 -3.20 20.71
CA ARG A 26 6.89 -2.93 19.50
C ARG A 26 7.77 -3.44 18.37
N ALA A 27 7.36 -4.55 17.77
CA ALA A 27 7.83 -4.87 16.45
C ALA A 27 7.44 -3.66 15.59
N GLU A 28 8.40 -2.77 15.37
CA GLU A 28 8.41 -1.88 14.22
C GLU A 28 7.86 -2.72 13.07
N PRO A 29 6.81 -2.27 12.36
CA PRO A 29 6.34 -3.00 11.19
C PRO A 29 7.59 -3.19 10.34
N THR A 30 8.03 -4.44 10.24
CA THR A 30 9.21 -4.80 9.50
C THR A 30 8.90 -4.36 8.07
N GLN A 31 9.37 -3.17 7.70
CA GLN A 31 9.47 -2.75 6.32
C GLN A 31 10.46 -3.72 5.73
N ARG A 32 9.91 -4.84 5.26
CA ARG A 32 10.63 -5.91 4.62
C ARG A 32 11.37 -5.25 3.46
N ASN A 33 12.69 -5.36 3.49
CA ASN A 33 13.58 -4.96 2.41
C ASN A 33 13.12 -5.60 1.09
N GLU A 34 12.31 -4.88 0.31
CA GLU A 34 11.98 -5.20 -1.10
C GLU A 34 12.63 -4.18 -2.07
N GLN A 35 13.54 -3.34 -1.58
CA GLN A 35 14.05 -2.20 -2.35
C GLN A 35 15.07 -2.54 -3.45
N ASN A 36 15.52 -3.80 -3.57
CA ASN A 36 16.58 -4.15 -4.52
C ASN A 36 16.12 -4.94 -5.76
N GLU A 37 14.91 -5.49 -5.79
CA GLU A 37 14.36 -6.17 -6.99
C GLU A 37 13.28 -5.33 -7.72
N THR A 38 12.67 -4.36 -7.03
CA THR A 38 11.49 -3.63 -7.53
C THR A 38 11.83 -2.57 -8.60
N SER A 39 13.03 -1.99 -8.57
CA SER A 39 13.42 -0.86 -9.43
C SER A 39 13.45 -1.20 -10.93
N LEU A 40 13.66 -2.47 -11.30
CA LEU A 40 13.69 -2.93 -12.70
C LEU A 40 12.30 -3.24 -13.28
N ASN A 41 11.29 -3.48 -12.43
CA ASN A 41 9.91 -3.76 -12.87
C ASN A 41 8.97 -2.56 -12.75
N LEU A 42 9.33 -1.53 -11.96
CA LEU A 42 8.55 -0.31 -11.83
C LEU A 42 8.25 0.38 -13.16
N GLU A 43 9.21 0.44 -14.10
CA GLU A 43 8.97 1.05 -15.43
C GLU A 43 8.11 0.18 -16.35
N LYS A 44 8.14 -1.14 -16.14
CA LYS A 44 7.36 -2.10 -16.93
C LYS A 44 5.90 -2.10 -16.50
N ASP A 45 5.64 -2.07 -15.20
CA ASP A 45 4.30 -2.29 -14.64
C ASP A 45 3.60 -0.98 -14.26
N PHE A 46 4.35 0.12 -14.11
CA PHE A 46 3.81 1.42 -13.74
C PHE A 46 4.13 2.51 -14.76
N ILE A 47 3.22 3.47 -14.88
CA ILE A 47 3.37 4.71 -15.63
C ILE A 47 3.72 5.80 -14.65
N LYS A 48 4.88 6.42 -14.83
CA LYS A 48 5.26 7.60 -14.06
C LYS A 48 4.63 8.84 -14.67
N LEU A 49 3.84 9.56 -13.88
CA LEU A 49 3.28 10.86 -14.26
C LEU A 49 4.28 11.99 -14.02
N PRO A 50 4.15 13.13 -14.73
CA PRO A 50 4.97 14.32 -14.52
C PRO A 50 4.93 14.83 -13.07
N SER A 51 3.80 14.70 -12.40
CA SER A 51 3.62 14.99 -10.96
C SER A 51 4.43 14.09 -10.02
N GLY A 52 5.13 13.07 -10.55
CA GLY A 52 5.98 12.16 -9.77
C GLY A 52 5.24 10.95 -9.20
N ILE A 53 3.98 10.74 -9.59
CA ILE A 53 3.13 9.64 -9.12
C ILE A 53 3.29 8.45 -10.07
N TYR A 54 3.27 7.23 -9.51
CA TYR A 54 3.29 5.99 -10.29
C TYR A 54 1.90 5.37 -10.34
N VAL A 55 1.40 5.12 -11.53
CA VAL A 55 0.09 4.51 -11.78
C VAL A 55 0.28 3.12 -12.36
N ALA A 56 -0.36 2.11 -11.77
CA ALA A 56 -0.29 0.75 -12.29
C ALA A 56 -0.94 0.67 -13.68
N LYS A 57 -0.32 -0.07 -14.61
CA LYS A 57 -0.90 -0.35 -15.93
C LYS A 57 -2.04 -1.36 -15.85
N GLU A 58 -2.01 -2.22 -14.84
CA GLU A 58 -3.01 -3.26 -14.63
C GLU A 58 -4.22 -2.76 -13.85
N LYS A 59 -5.41 -3.16 -14.30
CA LYS A 59 -6.66 -3.00 -13.55
C LYS A 59 -6.74 -4.11 -12.50
N THR A 60 -7.07 -3.74 -11.28
CA THR A 60 -7.27 -4.70 -10.17
C THR A 60 -8.65 -4.51 -9.57
N LEU A 61 -9.09 -5.46 -8.73
CA LEU A 61 -10.35 -5.35 -7.97
C LEU A 61 -11.62 -5.28 -8.84
N HIS A 62 -11.62 -6.04 -9.95
CA HIS A 62 -12.81 -6.21 -10.78
C HIS A 62 -14.03 -6.70 -9.96
N GLY A 63 -15.21 -6.21 -10.31
CA GLY A 63 -16.47 -6.61 -9.66
C GLY A 63 -16.76 -5.93 -8.32
N LYS A 64 -15.87 -5.07 -7.83
CA LYS A 64 -16.10 -4.22 -6.65
C LYS A 64 -16.63 -2.86 -7.05
N ASN A 65 -17.51 -2.28 -6.24
CA ASN A 65 -17.91 -0.88 -6.43
C ASN A 65 -16.75 0.06 -6.03
N TRP A 66 -16.93 1.35 -6.25
CA TRP A 66 -15.90 2.34 -5.91
C TRP A 66 -15.53 2.27 -4.42
N PHE A 67 -16.50 2.33 -3.51
CA PHE A 67 -16.22 2.31 -2.07
C PHE A 67 -15.43 1.08 -1.62
N ASP A 68 -15.82 -0.11 -2.07
CA ASP A 68 -15.16 -1.37 -1.76
C ASP A 68 -13.77 -1.48 -2.39
N SER A 69 -13.59 -0.92 -3.58
CA SER A 69 -12.29 -0.84 -4.23
C SER A 69 -11.34 0.07 -3.47
N HIS A 70 -11.84 1.21 -2.97
CA HIS A 70 -11.06 2.13 -2.16
C HIS A 70 -10.54 1.45 -0.89
N LYS A 71 -11.44 0.78 -0.17
CA LYS A 71 -11.11 0.09 1.06
C LYS A 71 -10.09 -1.03 0.82
N ALA A 72 -10.30 -1.85 -0.21
CA ALA A 72 -9.38 -2.93 -0.55
C ALA A 72 -8.01 -2.43 -1.00
N LEU A 73 -7.92 -1.29 -1.68
CA LEU A 73 -6.63 -0.65 -2.00
C LEU A 73 -5.92 -0.17 -0.73
N GLN A 74 -6.65 0.47 0.19
CA GLN A 74 -6.10 0.94 1.46
C GLN A 74 -5.54 -0.22 2.30
N GLU A 75 -6.22 -1.36 2.36
CA GLU A 75 -5.75 -2.58 3.03
C GLU A 75 -4.43 -3.10 2.43
N GLN A 76 -4.18 -2.85 1.14
CA GLN A 76 -2.94 -3.20 0.44
C GLN A 76 -1.85 -2.12 0.53
N GLY A 77 -2.07 -1.05 1.31
CA GLY A 77 -1.17 0.10 1.36
C GLY A 77 -1.13 0.92 0.07
N LYS A 78 -2.09 0.71 -0.83
CA LYS A 78 -2.25 1.45 -2.09
C LYS A 78 -3.38 2.47 -1.95
N ARG A 79 -3.45 3.42 -2.88
CA ARG A 79 -4.56 4.37 -2.96
C ARG A 79 -5.10 4.46 -4.37
N MET A 80 -6.38 4.81 -4.50
CA MET A 80 -6.91 5.20 -5.80
C MET A 80 -6.39 6.60 -6.16
N LEU A 81 -6.36 6.89 -7.46
CA LEU A 81 -6.09 8.22 -7.96
C LEU A 81 -7.18 9.19 -7.52
N ILE A 82 -6.80 10.39 -7.10
CA ILE A 82 -7.79 11.47 -6.92
C ILE A 82 -8.26 11.97 -8.30
N PRO A 83 -9.42 12.65 -8.39
CA PRO A 83 -9.95 13.11 -9.67
C PRO A 83 -8.97 13.96 -10.50
N LEU A 84 -8.16 14.82 -9.87
CA LEU A 84 -7.17 15.64 -10.55
C LEU A 84 -6.02 14.82 -11.13
N GLU A 85 -5.49 13.87 -10.36
CA GLU A 85 -4.45 12.93 -10.80
C GLU A 85 -4.97 12.02 -11.92
N PHE A 86 -6.25 11.63 -11.86
CA PHE A 86 -6.87 10.85 -12.91
C PHE A 86 -7.00 11.64 -14.22
N VAL A 87 -7.37 12.93 -14.16
CA VAL A 87 -7.39 13.80 -15.35
C VAL A 87 -5.98 13.99 -15.93
N GLU A 88 -4.97 14.17 -15.08
CA GLU A 88 -3.57 14.22 -15.50
C GLU A 88 -3.15 12.91 -16.18
N PHE A 89 -3.51 11.78 -15.57
CA PHE A 89 -3.27 10.45 -16.13
C PHE A 89 -3.90 10.25 -17.50
N LEU A 90 -5.16 10.67 -17.69
CA LEU A 90 -5.84 10.59 -18.98
C LEU A 90 -5.15 11.44 -20.05
N LYS A 91 -4.74 12.66 -19.72
CA LYS A 91 -4.00 13.53 -20.66
C LYS A 91 -2.66 12.91 -21.05
N TYR A 92 -1.93 12.42 -20.05
CA TYR A 92 -0.61 11.84 -20.24
C TYR A 92 -0.65 10.55 -21.05
N THR A 93 -1.59 9.64 -20.74
CA THR A 93 -1.76 8.38 -21.47
C THR A 93 -2.26 8.60 -22.90
N ARG A 94 -3.13 9.59 -23.15
CA ARG A 94 -3.57 9.89 -24.52
C ARG A 94 -2.42 10.26 -25.45
N GLU A 95 -1.40 10.94 -24.96
CA GLU A 95 -0.27 11.43 -25.75
C GLU A 95 0.89 10.43 -25.84
N ASN A 96 1.14 9.68 -24.76
CA ASN A 96 2.33 8.82 -24.65
C ASN A 96 2.01 7.31 -24.72
N PHE A 97 0.78 6.89 -24.40
CA PHE A 97 0.37 5.48 -24.28
C PHE A 97 -1.06 5.27 -24.82
N PRO A 98 -1.29 5.47 -26.13
CA PRO A 98 -2.62 5.46 -26.72
C PRO A 98 -3.34 4.12 -26.56
N GLU A 99 -2.61 3.00 -26.53
CA GLU A 99 -3.15 1.66 -26.21
C GLU A 99 -3.81 1.63 -24.83
N ILE A 100 -3.17 2.17 -23.81
CA ILE A 100 -3.71 2.19 -22.44
C ILE A 100 -4.91 3.14 -22.37
N TYR A 101 -4.83 4.29 -23.04
CA TYR A 101 -5.93 5.26 -23.07
C TYR A 101 -7.23 4.70 -23.66
N ARG A 102 -7.15 3.78 -24.64
CA ARG A 102 -8.34 3.12 -25.22
C ARG A 102 -9.02 2.15 -24.25
N ASP A 103 -8.24 1.53 -23.38
CA ASP A 103 -8.71 0.52 -22.45
C ASP A 103 -9.24 1.09 -21.14
N VAL A 104 -8.90 2.34 -20.80
CA VAL A 104 -9.34 3.04 -19.57
C VAL A 104 -10.84 3.24 -19.58
#